data_AF-A0AAN5AIN3-F1
#
_entry.id   AF-A0AAN5AIN3-F1
#
_cell.length_a   1.000
_cell.length_b   1.000
_cell.length_c   1.000
_cell.angle_alpha   90.00
_cell.angle_beta   90.00
_cell.angle_gamma   90.00
#
_symmetry.space_group_name_H-M   'P 1'
#
loop_
_entity.id
_entity.type
_entity.pdbx_description
1 polymer ?
#
loop_
_entity_poly.entity_id
_entity_poly.type
_entity_poly.pdbx_seq_one_letter_code
_entity_poly.pdbx_strand_id
1 'polypeptide(L)'
;MKILFFHRAALLCLLLSLHLHVRGQNTVTIDPSVQFYTGGVSQLDRTKFFNIHDTWGNGEVTNTEYEDLTNRLGVNFGRGFWGPFSFAKSKANGEVGVYSTNPSEISGWGNNNINSTKNSSTWYRHSSRHVVTEHPKNVVRWNIDMNTAAKWSADYFEAFYEPSFLPEYFEPMNEPFVHAGDAEFSAEQPDNQLMRERMADWFGAIGAEFNARGINTKVVGYSSAWPSMELWDFGHWNTRMKMFMDRAGANMDAFAIHLYDGINVTGQDTRRSGSNANAILDLVETYSRIKWGTVKPFAITEFGGIEAGYGAEYSAVKSIQSVKSMNHIIIDLIKREHKIDLAIPFNCGKSTWHINAGNN
;
A
#
# COMPACT_ATOMS: atom_id res chain seq x y z
N MET A 1 46.99 47.84 37.53
CA MET A 1 47.00 47.87 36.05
C MET A 1 47.12 46.49 35.38
N LYS A 2 47.80 45.48 35.97
CA LYS A 2 47.94 44.13 35.36
C LYS A 2 46.68 43.23 35.37
N ILE A 3 45.75 43.42 36.31
CA ILE A 3 44.55 42.56 36.46
C ILE A 3 43.47 42.86 35.42
N LEU A 4 43.30 44.12 35.01
CA LEU A 4 42.33 44.53 33.98
C LEU A 4 42.68 44.02 32.58
N PHE A 5 43.97 43.84 32.29
CA PHE A 5 44.42 43.34 30.98
C PHE A 5 44.10 41.85 30.79
N PHE A 6 44.25 41.04 31.84
CA PHE A 6 43.88 39.62 31.81
C PHE A 6 42.38 39.40 31.64
N HIS A 7 41.53 40.22 32.28
CA HIS A 7 40.08 40.10 32.15
C HIS A 7 39.58 40.50 30.76
N ARG A 8 40.19 41.50 30.12
CA ARG A 8 39.85 41.90 28.75
C ARG A 8 40.31 40.88 27.70
N ALA A 9 41.48 40.26 27.88
CA ALA A 9 41.96 39.21 27.00
C ALA A 9 41.11 37.93 27.11
N ALA A 10 40.73 37.52 28.33
CA ALA A 10 39.88 36.36 28.56
C ALA A 10 38.46 36.54 27.98
N LEU A 11 37.87 37.75 28.12
CA LEU A 11 36.56 38.05 27.56
C LEU A 11 36.58 38.08 26.02
N LEU A 12 37.67 38.56 25.40
CA LEU A 12 37.86 38.55 23.96
C LEU A 12 38.01 37.12 23.40
N CYS A 13 38.75 36.24 24.10
CA CYS A 13 38.85 34.82 23.75
C CYS A 13 37.50 34.09 23.88
N LEU A 14 36.70 34.40 24.91
CA LEU A 14 35.37 33.82 25.09
C LEU A 14 34.40 34.26 23.97
N LEU A 15 34.45 35.52 23.58
CA LEU A 15 33.65 36.08 22.47
C LEU A 15 34.09 35.54 21.09
N LEU A 16 35.38 35.26 20.89
CA LEU A 16 35.88 34.60 19.67
C LEU A 16 35.48 33.11 19.60
N SER A 17 35.38 32.40 20.74
CA SER A 17 34.91 31.01 20.76
C SER A 17 33.41 30.85 20.50
N LEU A 18 32.60 31.91 20.71
CA LEU A 18 31.15 31.92 20.47
C LEU A 18 30.76 32.03 18.99
N HIS A 19 31.73 32.22 18.07
CA HIS A 19 31.49 32.35 16.63
C HIS A 19 31.96 31.16 15.79
N LEU A 20 32.49 30.10 16.41
CA LEU A 20 32.77 28.85 15.71
C LEU A 20 31.45 28.08 15.49
N HIS A 21 30.70 28.49 14.48
CA HIS A 21 29.70 27.61 13.88
C HIS A 21 30.47 26.46 13.22
N VAL A 22 30.62 25.34 13.93
CA VAL A 22 31.04 24.07 13.32
C VAL A 22 29.92 23.67 12.36
N ARG A 23 30.03 24.10 11.11
CA ARG A 23 29.24 23.54 10.02
C ARG A 23 29.84 22.18 9.72
N GLY A 24 29.30 21.14 10.34
CA GLY A 24 29.59 19.76 9.91
C GLY A 24 29.27 19.64 8.42
N GLN A 25 30.27 19.29 7.61
CA GLN A 25 30.05 18.95 6.22
C GLN A 25 29.69 17.46 6.15
N ASN A 26 28.59 17.12 5.50
CA ASN A 26 28.27 15.73 5.21
C ASN A 26 29.16 15.26 4.06
N THR A 27 29.90 14.17 4.27
CA THR A 27 30.68 13.51 3.21
C THR A 27 29.82 12.44 2.55
N VAL A 28 29.71 12.49 1.22
CA VAL A 28 29.11 11.42 0.41
C VAL A 28 30.24 10.75 -0.37
N THR A 29 30.42 9.45 -0.17
CA THR A 29 31.43 8.65 -0.87
C THR A 29 30.72 7.73 -1.86
N ILE A 30 31.19 7.71 -3.10
CA ILE A 30 30.70 6.84 -4.17
C ILE A 30 31.91 6.06 -4.68
N ASP A 31 31.83 4.73 -4.63
CA ASP A 31 32.81 3.84 -5.24
C ASP A 31 32.11 2.96 -6.30
N PRO A 32 32.22 3.31 -7.59
CA PRO A 32 31.57 2.55 -8.66
C PRO A 32 32.25 1.19 -8.94
N SER A 33 33.41 0.91 -8.33
CA SER A 33 34.10 -0.37 -8.47
C SER A 33 33.57 -1.44 -7.50
N VAL A 34 32.81 -1.03 -6.48
CA VAL A 34 32.24 -1.91 -5.47
C VAL A 34 30.77 -2.17 -5.79
N GLN A 35 30.45 -3.43 -6.10
CA GLN A 35 29.07 -3.85 -6.31
C GLN A 35 28.38 -4.14 -4.97
N PHE A 36 27.25 -3.46 -4.73
CA PHE A 36 26.45 -3.65 -3.52
C PHE A 36 25.38 -4.73 -3.72
N TYR A 37 25.18 -5.56 -2.70
CA TYR A 37 24.17 -6.62 -2.67
C TYR A 37 23.33 -6.53 -1.39
N THR A 38 22.01 -6.69 -1.49
CA THR A 38 21.11 -6.91 -0.35
C THR A 38 20.32 -8.19 -0.57
N GLY A 39 20.45 -9.17 0.34
CA GLY A 39 19.78 -10.46 0.18
C GLY A 39 20.04 -11.18 -1.15
N GLY A 40 21.22 -10.97 -1.76
CA GLY A 40 21.57 -11.50 -3.09
C GLY A 40 21.13 -10.65 -4.28
N VAL A 41 20.38 -9.57 -4.07
CA VAL A 41 19.94 -8.63 -5.11
C VAL A 41 20.93 -7.47 -5.25
N SER A 42 21.34 -7.16 -6.48
CA SER A 42 22.24 -6.04 -6.80
C SER A 42 21.72 -5.12 -7.92
N GLN A 43 20.93 -5.67 -8.84
CA GLN A 43 20.28 -4.88 -9.89
C GLN A 43 18.96 -4.32 -9.36
N LEU A 44 18.74 -3.02 -9.57
CA LEU A 44 17.49 -2.35 -9.24
C LEU A 44 16.36 -2.86 -10.15
N ASP A 45 15.40 -3.57 -9.56
CA ASP A 45 14.15 -3.91 -10.22
C ASP A 45 13.21 -2.71 -10.21
N ARG A 46 13.21 -1.98 -11.33
CA ARG A 46 12.36 -0.80 -11.52
C ARG A 46 10.87 -1.12 -11.37
N THR A 47 10.45 -2.34 -11.70
CA THR A 47 9.03 -2.74 -11.66
C THR A 47 8.48 -2.80 -10.23
N LYS A 48 9.35 -2.85 -9.22
CA LYS A 48 8.95 -2.81 -7.81
C LYS A 48 8.67 -1.41 -7.30
N PHE A 49 9.31 -0.37 -7.84
CA PHE A 49 9.35 0.94 -7.18
C PHE A 49 8.81 2.11 -8.02
N PHE A 50 8.95 2.04 -9.35
CA PHE A 50 8.53 3.12 -10.24
C PHE A 50 7.16 2.79 -10.84
N ASN A 51 6.14 2.95 -10.01
CA ASN A 51 4.76 2.62 -10.34
C ASN A 51 3.85 3.87 -10.21
N ILE A 52 2.65 3.80 -10.77
CA ILE A 52 1.58 4.78 -10.56
C ILE A 52 0.36 4.10 -9.96
N HIS A 53 -0.41 4.81 -9.12
CA HIS A 53 -1.68 4.33 -8.58
C HIS A 53 -2.80 4.49 -9.63
N ASP A 54 -2.70 3.68 -10.68
CA ASP A 54 -3.68 3.58 -11.74
C ASP A 54 -3.60 2.19 -12.38
N THR A 55 -4.58 1.85 -13.21
CA THR A 55 -4.63 0.59 -13.95
C THR A 55 -4.33 0.82 -15.43
N TRP A 56 -3.68 -0.15 -16.07
CA TRP A 56 -3.35 -0.09 -17.50
C TRP A 56 -4.60 0.02 -18.40
N GLY A 57 -5.75 -0.45 -17.89
CA GLY A 57 -7.03 -0.44 -18.59
C GLY A 57 -7.75 0.91 -18.53
N ASN A 58 -7.28 1.86 -17.73
CA ASN A 58 -7.94 3.16 -17.54
C ASN A 58 -7.97 3.95 -18.86
N GLY A 59 -9.19 4.15 -19.39
CA GLY A 59 -9.42 4.90 -20.63
C GLY A 59 -9.18 6.40 -20.52
N GLU A 60 -9.04 6.94 -19.31
CA GLU A 60 -8.73 8.37 -19.09
C GLU A 60 -7.30 8.73 -19.52
N VAL A 61 -6.37 7.77 -19.43
CA VAL A 61 -4.98 7.92 -19.88
C VAL A 61 -4.92 7.74 -21.41
N THR A 62 -4.60 8.80 -22.14
CA THR A 62 -4.46 8.75 -23.60
C THR A 62 -3.26 7.89 -24.02
N ASN A 63 -3.22 7.45 -25.28
CA ASN A 63 -2.10 6.64 -25.79
C ASN A 63 -0.77 7.39 -25.67
N THR A 64 -0.75 8.70 -25.96
CA THR A 64 0.44 9.54 -25.84
C THR A 64 0.91 9.65 -24.38
N GLU A 65 -0.01 9.86 -23.43
CA GLU A 65 0.34 9.90 -22.00
C GLU A 65 0.84 8.54 -21.51
N TYR A 66 0.23 7.44 -21.95
CA TYR A 66 0.68 6.09 -21.64
C TYR A 66 2.11 5.83 -22.15
N GLU A 67 2.40 6.18 -23.41
CA GLU A 67 3.73 6.04 -24.01
C GLU A 67 4.75 6.94 -23.30
N ASP A 68 4.36 8.15 -22.88
CA ASP A 68 5.23 9.04 -22.12
C ASP A 68 5.59 8.45 -20.74
N LEU A 69 4.59 7.96 -20.00
CA LEU A 69 4.76 7.32 -18.70
C LEU A 69 5.63 6.05 -18.83
N THR A 70 5.35 5.19 -19.81
CA THR A 70 6.00 3.87 -19.91
C THR A 70 7.33 3.94 -20.65
N ASN A 71 7.38 4.49 -21.86
CA ASN A 71 8.58 4.45 -22.70
C ASN A 71 9.60 5.51 -22.30
N ARG A 72 9.17 6.72 -21.94
CA ARG A 72 10.10 7.81 -21.56
C ARG A 72 10.44 7.79 -20.08
N LEU A 73 9.45 7.67 -19.19
CA LEU A 73 9.67 7.72 -17.74
C LEU A 73 9.96 6.33 -17.13
N GLY A 74 9.62 5.24 -17.82
CA GLY A 74 9.82 3.88 -17.33
C GLY A 74 8.96 3.57 -16.11
N VAL A 75 7.73 4.10 -16.06
CA VAL A 75 6.72 3.89 -15.02
C VAL A 75 5.86 2.68 -15.38
N ASN A 76 5.51 1.86 -14.39
CA ASN A 76 4.54 0.78 -14.54
C ASN A 76 3.21 1.13 -13.86
N PHE A 77 2.16 0.38 -14.18
CA PHE A 77 0.84 0.54 -13.57
C PHE A 77 0.72 -0.30 -12.30
N GLY A 78 -0.22 0.08 -11.46
CA GLY A 78 -0.27 -0.32 -10.06
C GLY A 78 -1.64 -0.86 -9.67
N ARG A 79 -2.48 -0.04 -9.05
CA ARG A 79 -3.56 -0.49 -8.17
C ARG A 79 -4.93 0.03 -8.60
N GLY A 80 -5.97 -0.77 -8.43
CA GLY A 80 -7.35 -0.42 -8.80
C GLY A 80 -8.39 -0.92 -7.80
N PHE A 81 -9.41 -0.09 -7.54
CA PHE A 81 -10.51 -0.37 -6.61
C PHE A 81 -11.69 -1.03 -7.32
N TRP A 82 -11.48 -2.24 -7.83
CA TRP A 82 -12.54 -3.05 -8.40
C TRP A 82 -12.13 -4.53 -8.45
N GLY A 83 -12.91 -5.41 -7.82
CA GLY A 83 -12.63 -6.83 -7.77
C GLY A 83 -13.88 -7.71 -7.59
N PRO A 84 -13.72 -8.92 -7.03
CA PRO A 84 -14.80 -9.90 -6.93
C PRO A 84 -16.01 -9.38 -6.16
N PHE A 85 -15.80 -8.59 -5.11
CA PHE A 85 -16.85 -8.20 -4.19
C PHE A 85 -17.64 -7.00 -4.70
N SER A 86 -16.97 -6.01 -5.30
CA SER A 86 -17.63 -4.92 -6.02
C SER A 86 -18.44 -5.45 -7.21
N PHE A 87 -17.89 -6.44 -7.94
CA PHE A 87 -18.63 -7.10 -9.01
C PHE A 87 -19.90 -7.80 -8.49
N ALA A 88 -19.78 -8.66 -7.46
CA ALA A 88 -20.93 -9.37 -6.91
C ALA A 88 -22.02 -8.40 -6.43
N LYS A 89 -21.63 -7.35 -5.70
CA LYS A 89 -22.54 -6.29 -5.26
C LYS A 89 -23.28 -5.64 -6.43
N SER A 90 -22.59 -5.40 -7.56
CA SER A 90 -23.22 -4.84 -8.77
C SER A 90 -24.28 -5.76 -9.38
N LYS A 91 -24.13 -7.09 -9.25
CA LYS A 91 -25.11 -8.09 -9.70
C LYS A 91 -26.26 -8.29 -8.72
N ALA A 92 -26.01 -8.03 -7.43
CA ALA A 92 -26.98 -8.14 -6.35
C ALA A 92 -27.70 -6.81 -6.04
N ASN A 93 -27.84 -5.92 -7.02
CA ASN A 93 -28.53 -4.62 -6.86
C ASN A 93 -28.04 -3.79 -5.66
N GLY A 94 -26.74 -3.85 -5.34
CA GLY A 94 -26.14 -3.12 -4.23
C GLY A 94 -26.01 -3.91 -2.92
N GLU A 95 -26.58 -5.11 -2.83
CA GLU A 95 -26.50 -5.97 -1.64
C GLU A 95 -25.10 -6.61 -1.50
N VAL A 96 -24.58 -6.63 -0.28
CA VAL A 96 -23.23 -7.16 0.01
C VAL A 96 -23.33 -8.59 0.53
N GLY A 97 -22.43 -9.45 0.03
CA GLY A 97 -22.32 -10.85 0.43
C GLY A 97 -23.34 -11.79 -0.19
N VAL A 98 -23.97 -11.35 -1.28
CA VAL A 98 -24.74 -12.20 -2.19
C VAL A 98 -23.83 -12.60 -3.35
N TYR A 99 -23.55 -13.90 -3.45
CA TYR A 99 -22.65 -14.46 -4.45
C TYR A 99 -23.37 -15.53 -5.26
N SER A 100 -23.14 -15.56 -6.58
CA SER A 100 -23.66 -16.66 -7.39
C SER A 100 -22.93 -17.95 -7.06
N THR A 101 -23.68 -19.05 -6.99
CA THR A 101 -23.14 -20.42 -6.88
C THR A 101 -23.38 -21.22 -8.16
N ASN A 102 -23.92 -20.60 -9.22
CA ASN A 102 -24.25 -21.26 -10.47
C ASN A 102 -23.04 -21.21 -11.43
N PRO A 103 -22.36 -22.34 -11.72
CA PRO A 103 -21.15 -22.33 -12.55
C PRO A 103 -21.37 -21.74 -13.95
N SER A 104 -22.54 -21.97 -14.56
CA SER A 104 -22.87 -21.45 -15.89
C SER A 104 -23.02 -19.93 -15.90
N GLU A 105 -23.56 -19.36 -14.83
CA GLU A 105 -23.70 -17.91 -14.67
C GLU A 105 -22.33 -17.26 -14.45
N ILE A 106 -21.52 -17.82 -13.54
CA ILE A 106 -20.16 -17.35 -13.26
C ILE A 106 -19.31 -17.37 -14.52
N SER A 107 -19.33 -18.49 -15.27
CA SER A 107 -18.58 -18.64 -16.52
C SER A 107 -19.09 -17.69 -17.61
N GLY A 108 -20.41 -17.47 -17.68
CA GLY A 108 -21.01 -16.51 -18.60
C GLY A 108 -20.54 -15.07 -18.33
N TRP A 109 -20.53 -14.66 -17.07
CA TRP A 109 -20.00 -13.35 -16.67
C TRP A 109 -18.50 -13.22 -16.92
N GLY A 110 -17.73 -14.25 -16.57
CA GLY A 110 -16.30 -14.30 -16.78
C GLY A 110 -15.91 -14.16 -18.24
N ASN A 111 -16.54 -14.94 -19.13
CA ASN A 111 -16.33 -14.84 -20.58
C ASN A 111 -16.67 -13.47 -21.14
N ASN A 112 -17.76 -12.86 -20.66
CA ASN A 112 -18.12 -11.49 -21.06
C ASN A 112 -17.05 -10.47 -20.60
N ASN A 113 -16.53 -10.62 -19.38
CA ASN A 113 -15.46 -9.76 -18.86
C ASN A 113 -14.17 -9.90 -19.68
N ILE A 114 -13.75 -11.14 -19.95
CA ILE A 114 -12.55 -11.44 -20.76
C ILE A 114 -12.69 -10.82 -22.16
N ASN A 115 -13.83 -11.05 -22.82
CA ASN A 115 -14.09 -10.51 -24.15
C ASN A 115 -14.12 -8.99 -24.16
N SER A 116 -14.79 -8.37 -23.18
CA SER A 116 -14.82 -6.91 -23.04
C SER A 116 -13.43 -6.32 -22.81
N THR A 117 -12.63 -6.96 -21.97
CA THR A 117 -11.25 -6.54 -21.66
C THR A 117 -10.36 -6.58 -22.89
N LYS A 118 -10.42 -7.68 -23.66
CA LYS A 118 -9.65 -7.85 -24.91
C LYS A 118 -10.08 -6.94 -26.05
N ASN A 119 -11.37 -6.57 -26.08
CA ASN A 119 -11.91 -5.66 -27.09
C ASN A 119 -11.73 -4.18 -26.71
N SER A 120 -11.24 -3.88 -25.50
CA SER A 120 -10.94 -2.51 -25.09
C SER A 120 -9.88 -1.88 -26.01
N SER A 121 -10.02 -0.59 -26.31
CA SER A 121 -9.00 0.19 -27.02
C SER A 121 -7.66 0.26 -26.26
N THR A 122 -7.68 -0.01 -24.95
CA THR A 122 -6.50 -0.05 -24.08
C THR A 122 -5.88 -1.45 -23.97
N TRP A 123 -6.41 -2.49 -24.63
CA TRP A 123 -5.92 -3.86 -24.50
C TRP A 123 -4.43 -4.01 -24.83
N TYR A 124 -3.89 -3.24 -25.77
CA TYR A 124 -2.46 -3.29 -26.11
C TYR A 124 -1.53 -2.93 -24.93
N ARG A 125 -2.08 -2.37 -23.84
CA ARG A 125 -1.39 -1.99 -22.60
C ARG A 125 -1.46 -3.08 -21.51
N HIS A 126 -2.14 -4.21 -21.77
CA HIS A 126 -2.45 -5.21 -20.74
C HIS A 126 -1.23 -5.70 -19.97
N SER A 127 -1.43 -5.90 -18.67
CA SER A 127 -0.41 -6.39 -17.77
C SER A 127 -1.04 -7.15 -16.60
N SER A 128 -0.44 -8.29 -16.24
CA SER A 128 -0.72 -8.96 -14.98
C SER A 128 -0.23 -8.17 -13.77
N ARG A 129 0.77 -7.29 -13.93
CA ARG A 129 1.37 -6.54 -12.84
C ARG A 129 0.46 -5.40 -12.38
N HIS A 130 -0.55 -5.76 -11.59
CA HIS A 130 -1.44 -4.82 -10.93
C HIS A 130 -2.02 -5.42 -9.64
N VAL A 131 -2.47 -4.54 -8.75
CA VAL A 131 -3.12 -4.87 -7.49
C VAL A 131 -4.62 -4.63 -7.63
N VAL A 132 -5.40 -5.70 -7.52
CA VAL A 132 -6.84 -5.61 -7.31
C VAL A 132 -7.09 -5.37 -5.82
N THR A 133 -7.80 -4.30 -5.49
CA THR A 133 -8.24 -4.02 -4.12
C THR A 133 -9.73 -3.68 -4.07
N GLU A 134 -10.27 -3.63 -2.86
CA GLU A 134 -11.69 -3.39 -2.61
C GLU A 134 -11.89 -2.44 -1.42
N HIS A 135 -12.95 -1.65 -1.46
CA HIS A 135 -13.39 -0.95 -0.25
C HIS A 135 -13.96 -1.96 0.76
N PRO A 136 -13.58 -1.92 2.05
CA PRO A 136 -14.04 -2.89 3.05
C PRO A 136 -15.56 -3.07 3.11
N LYS A 137 -16.30 -1.97 2.90
CA LYS A 137 -17.77 -1.95 2.88
C LYS A 137 -18.40 -2.82 1.80
N ASN A 138 -17.66 -3.23 0.77
CA ASN A 138 -18.15 -4.14 -0.27
C ASN A 138 -17.81 -5.61 0.03
N VAL A 139 -16.92 -5.88 0.99
CA VAL A 139 -16.28 -7.20 1.17
C VAL A 139 -16.83 -7.95 2.37
N VAL A 140 -16.72 -7.32 3.55
CA VAL A 140 -16.93 -7.99 4.84
C VAL A 140 -18.27 -7.57 5.46
N ARG A 141 -18.95 -8.52 6.10
CA ARG A 141 -20.12 -8.30 6.95
C ARG A 141 -20.07 -9.21 8.16
N TRP A 142 -20.66 -8.79 9.27
CA TRP A 142 -20.55 -9.53 10.53
C TRP A 142 -21.23 -10.89 10.46
N ASN A 143 -22.37 -10.97 9.76
CA ASN A 143 -23.20 -12.17 9.71
C ASN A 143 -23.02 -13.03 8.44
N ILE A 144 -22.13 -12.64 7.53
CA ILE A 144 -21.93 -13.34 6.25
C ILE A 144 -20.77 -14.32 6.36
N ASP A 145 -20.96 -15.57 5.97
CA ASP A 145 -19.91 -16.59 6.03
C ASP A 145 -18.72 -16.22 5.15
N MET A 146 -17.55 -16.07 5.79
CA MET A 146 -16.30 -15.73 5.11
C MET A 146 -15.83 -16.81 4.14
N ASN A 147 -16.19 -18.08 4.36
CA ASN A 147 -15.76 -19.16 3.46
C ASN A 147 -16.52 -19.08 2.12
N THR A 148 -17.80 -18.72 2.16
CA THR A 148 -18.58 -18.44 0.95
C THR A 148 -17.98 -17.26 0.17
N ALA A 149 -17.56 -16.20 0.87
CA ALA A 149 -16.88 -15.06 0.25
C ALA A 149 -15.50 -15.42 -0.32
N ALA A 150 -14.72 -16.25 0.38
CA ALA A 150 -13.44 -16.76 -0.08
C ALA A 150 -13.60 -17.58 -1.37
N LYS A 151 -14.53 -18.54 -1.37
CA LYS A 151 -14.87 -19.35 -2.54
C LYS A 151 -15.27 -18.48 -3.73
N TRP A 152 -16.14 -17.50 -3.51
CA TRP A 152 -16.54 -16.55 -4.55
C TRP A 152 -15.35 -15.79 -5.15
N SER A 153 -14.44 -15.29 -4.31
CA SER A 153 -13.26 -14.58 -4.80
C SER A 153 -12.38 -15.48 -5.68
N ALA A 154 -12.20 -16.75 -5.32
CA ALA A 154 -11.45 -17.70 -6.14
C ALA A 154 -12.19 -18.05 -7.45
N ASP A 155 -13.51 -18.28 -7.40
CA ASP A 155 -14.34 -18.53 -8.58
C ASP A 155 -14.29 -17.33 -9.56
N TYR A 156 -14.28 -16.10 -9.04
CA TYR A 156 -14.11 -14.90 -9.83
C TYR A 156 -12.74 -14.86 -10.51
N PHE A 157 -11.64 -15.05 -9.78
CA PHE A 157 -10.30 -14.95 -10.37
C PHE A 157 -10.04 -16.01 -11.44
N GLU A 158 -10.58 -17.23 -11.29
CA GLU A 158 -10.46 -18.28 -12.31
C GLU A 158 -11.34 -18.03 -13.55
N ALA A 159 -12.53 -17.46 -13.37
CA ALA A 159 -13.48 -17.29 -14.47
C ALA A 159 -13.29 -15.95 -15.23
N PHE A 160 -12.79 -14.90 -14.58
CA PHE A 160 -12.80 -13.53 -15.13
C PHE A 160 -11.48 -13.11 -15.77
N TYR A 161 -10.42 -13.90 -15.61
CA TYR A 161 -9.09 -13.61 -16.12
C TYR A 161 -8.50 -14.79 -16.88
N GLU A 162 -7.73 -14.50 -17.91
CA GLU A 162 -6.82 -15.48 -18.49
C GLU A 162 -5.41 -15.30 -17.90
N PRO A 163 -4.55 -16.33 -17.98
CA PRO A 163 -3.19 -16.26 -17.42
C PRO A 163 -2.37 -15.04 -17.87
N SER A 164 -2.59 -14.52 -19.08
CA SER A 164 -1.85 -13.38 -19.64
C SER A 164 -2.19 -12.03 -18.99
N PHE A 165 -3.29 -11.92 -18.25
CA PHE A 165 -3.70 -10.68 -17.58
C PHE A 165 -4.33 -10.94 -16.20
N LEU A 166 -4.16 -12.14 -15.64
CA LEU A 166 -4.48 -12.44 -14.25
C LEU A 166 -3.70 -11.47 -13.34
N PRO A 167 -4.37 -10.76 -12.40
CA PRO A 167 -3.70 -9.84 -11.50
C PRO A 167 -2.63 -10.56 -10.68
N GLU A 168 -1.44 -9.99 -10.60
CA GLU A 168 -0.33 -10.54 -9.82
C GLU A 168 -0.63 -10.45 -8.32
N TYR A 169 -1.40 -9.44 -7.90
CA TYR A 169 -1.74 -9.21 -6.49
C TYR A 169 -3.25 -9.04 -6.30
N PHE A 170 -3.78 -9.71 -5.29
CA PHE A 170 -5.09 -9.42 -4.71
C PHE A 170 -4.90 -8.94 -3.27
N GLU A 171 -5.42 -7.75 -2.99
CA GLU A 171 -5.43 -7.15 -1.67
C GLU A 171 -6.90 -7.04 -1.22
N PRO A 172 -7.45 -8.06 -0.52
CA PRO A 172 -8.89 -8.18 -0.30
C PRO A 172 -9.62 -6.97 0.24
N MET A 173 -8.99 -6.12 1.04
CA MET A 173 -9.59 -4.91 1.60
C MET A 173 -8.55 -3.81 1.75
N ASN A 174 -8.85 -2.61 1.26
CA ASN A 174 -8.09 -1.41 1.53
C ASN A 174 -8.36 -0.90 2.95
N GLU A 175 -7.31 -0.74 3.76
CA GLU A 175 -7.38 -0.01 5.04
C GLU A 175 -8.48 -0.47 6.02
N PRO A 176 -8.75 -1.78 6.16
CA PRO A 176 -9.94 -2.30 6.82
C PRO A 176 -10.06 -1.90 8.30
N PHE A 177 -8.96 -1.88 9.04
CA PHE A 177 -9.01 -1.77 10.50
C PHE A 177 -9.40 -0.39 11.02
N VAL A 178 -9.16 0.67 10.26
CA VAL A 178 -9.59 2.03 10.61
C VAL A 178 -11.09 2.22 10.34
N HIS A 179 -11.65 1.44 9.41
CA HIS A 179 -13.08 1.42 9.08
C HIS A 179 -13.90 0.48 9.97
N ALA A 180 -13.28 -0.29 10.86
CA ALA A 180 -13.99 -1.27 11.68
C ALA A 180 -15.07 -0.68 12.61
N GLY A 181 -15.15 0.64 12.75
CA GLY A 181 -16.21 1.32 13.51
C GLY A 181 -17.26 2.03 12.65
N ASP A 182 -17.17 1.93 11.32
CA ASP A 182 -18.06 2.65 10.41
C ASP A 182 -19.51 2.17 10.53
N ALA A 183 -20.45 3.01 10.07
CA ALA A 183 -21.88 2.77 10.20
C ALA A 183 -22.32 1.43 9.58
N GLU A 184 -21.69 1.02 8.48
CA GLU A 184 -22.01 -0.24 7.80
C GLU A 184 -21.63 -1.50 8.60
N PHE A 185 -20.78 -1.38 9.62
CA PHE A 185 -20.36 -2.53 10.45
C PHE A 185 -20.85 -2.43 11.89
N SER A 186 -20.85 -1.22 12.45
CA SER A 186 -21.28 -0.96 13.83
C SER A 186 -22.74 -1.36 14.11
N ALA A 187 -23.58 -1.42 13.08
CA ALA A 187 -24.95 -1.93 13.19
C ALA A 187 -25.06 -3.45 13.37
N GLU A 188 -24.03 -4.22 12.99
CA GLU A 188 -24.06 -5.68 13.02
C GLU A 188 -23.10 -6.30 14.04
N GLN A 189 -21.99 -5.61 14.34
CA GLN A 189 -20.90 -6.14 15.16
C GLN A 189 -21.06 -5.83 16.66
N PRO A 190 -20.48 -6.66 17.55
CA PRO A 190 -20.44 -6.40 18.99
C PRO A 190 -19.47 -5.28 19.40
N ASP A 191 -18.29 -5.20 18.78
CA ASP A 191 -17.33 -4.10 18.96
C ASP A 191 -16.30 -4.03 17.81
N ASN A 192 -15.57 -2.91 17.75
CA ASN A 192 -14.63 -2.63 16.66
C ASN A 192 -13.40 -3.58 16.64
N GLN A 193 -12.98 -4.13 17.78
CA GLN A 193 -11.87 -5.09 17.85
C GLN A 193 -12.28 -6.44 17.28
N LEU A 194 -13.46 -6.94 17.64
CA LEU A 194 -13.99 -8.18 17.09
C LEU A 194 -14.20 -8.08 15.57
N MET A 195 -14.54 -6.89 15.05
CA MET A 195 -14.60 -6.70 13.61
C MET A 195 -13.23 -6.68 12.92
N ARG A 196 -12.21 -6.08 13.55
CA ARG A 196 -10.82 -6.18 13.02
C ARG A 196 -10.35 -7.62 12.95
N GLU A 197 -10.66 -8.40 13.97
CA GLU A 197 -10.40 -9.83 14.02
C GLU A 197 -11.12 -10.59 12.91
N ARG A 198 -12.41 -10.28 12.70
CA ARG A 198 -13.19 -10.83 11.60
C ARG A 198 -12.61 -10.47 10.23
N MET A 199 -12.20 -9.22 10.04
CA MET A 199 -11.53 -8.78 8.81
C MET A 199 -10.24 -9.58 8.59
N ALA A 200 -9.42 -9.80 9.63
CA ALA A 200 -8.23 -10.64 9.54
C ALA A 200 -8.56 -12.08 9.14
N ASP A 201 -9.55 -12.71 9.78
CA ASP A 201 -9.99 -14.06 9.40
C ASP A 201 -10.47 -14.12 7.94
N TRP A 202 -11.10 -13.05 7.44
CA TRP A 202 -11.55 -12.95 6.06
C TRP A 202 -10.38 -12.97 5.06
N PHE A 203 -9.30 -12.23 5.33
CA PHE A 203 -8.05 -12.36 4.56
C PHE A 203 -7.51 -13.79 4.64
N GLY A 204 -7.49 -14.37 5.85
CA GLY A 204 -7.01 -15.72 6.07
C GLY A 204 -7.78 -16.78 5.27
N ALA A 205 -9.10 -16.66 5.19
CA ALA A 205 -9.97 -17.55 4.43
C ALA A 205 -9.76 -17.39 2.91
N ILE A 206 -9.67 -16.15 2.41
CA ILE A 206 -9.38 -15.89 0.99
C ILE A 206 -8.02 -16.48 0.60
N GLY A 207 -6.97 -16.20 1.37
CA GLY A 207 -5.64 -16.75 1.10
C GLY A 207 -5.61 -18.27 1.15
N ALA A 208 -6.33 -18.88 2.10
CA ALA A 208 -6.44 -20.34 2.18
C ALA A 208 -7.09 -20.95 0.94
N GLU A 209 -8.17 -20.33 0.45
CA GLU A 209 -8.88 -20.79 -0.75
C GLU A 209 -8.01 -20.66 -2.02
N PHE A 210 -7.30 -19.54 -2.18
CA PHE A 210 -6.38 -19.32 -3.31
C PHE A 210 -5.25 -20.36 -3.30
N ASN A 211 -4.66 -20.63 -2.13
CA ASN A 211 -3.64 -21.66 -1.96
C ASN A 211 -4.17 -23.06 -2.26
N ALA A 212 -5.37 -23.39 -1.78
CA ALA A 212 -6.00 -24.70 -1.99
C ALA A 212 -6.26 -24.99 -3.48
N ARG A 213 -6.54 -23.95 -4.26
CA ARG A 213 -6.82 -24.04 -5.70
C ARG A 213 -5.60 -23.80 -6.59
N GLY A 214 -4.47 -23.37 -6.00
CA GLY A 214 -3.26 -23.06 -6.76
C GLY A 214 -3.42 -21.84 -7.68
N ILE A 215 -4.21 -20.84 -7.27
CA ILE A 215 -4.37 -19.60 -8.02
C ILE A 215 -3.07 -18.79 -7.91
N ASN A 216 -2.50 -18.41 -9.06
CA ASN A 216 -1.17 -17.79 -9.11
C ASN A 216 -1.12 -16.30 -8.68
N THR A 217 -2.28 -15.73 -8.31
CA THR A 217 -2.37 -14.38 -7.75
C THR A 217 -1.92 -14.40 -6.28
N LYS A 218 -0.99 -13.51 -5.92
CA LYS A 218 -0.53 -13.34 -4.55
C LYS A 218 -1.58 -12.62 -3.71
N VAL A 219 -1.99 -13.21 -2.59
CA VAL A 219 -2.88 -12.56 -1.63
C VAL A 219 -2.07 -11.78 -0.61
N VAL A 220 -2.26 -10.47 -0.56
CA VAL A 220 -1.50 -9.54 0.30
C VAL A 220 -2.42 -8.80 1.27
N GLY A 221 -1.93 -8.47 2.46
CA GLY A 221 -2.77 -7.78 3.44
C GLY A 221 -2.04 -7.31 4.70
N TYR A 222 -2.66 -6.44 5.52
CA TYR A 222 -4.02 -5.91 5.38
C TYR A 222 -4.08 -4.45 4.91
N SER A 223 -2.96 -3.88 4.46
CA SER A 223 -2.92 -2.50 3.94
C SER A 223 -3.15 -1.51 5.07
N SER A 224 -2.27 -1.59 6.06
CA SER A 224 -2.39 -0.80 7.29
C SER A 224 -2.34 0.71 6.99
N ALA A 225 -3.48 1.38 7.12
CA ALA A 225 -3.62 2.84 6.99
C ALA A 225 -2.88 3.62 8.09
N TRP A 226 -2.78 3.01 9.27
CA TRP A 226 -2.28 3.63 10.49
C TRP A 226 -1.27 2.72 11.22
N PRO A 227 -0.05 2.56 10.68
CA PRO A 227 0.98 1.70 11.29
C PRO A 227 1.71 2.40 12.44
N SER A 228 0.99 2.87 13.47
CA SER A 228 1.57 3.51 14.66
C SER A 228 1.74 2.48 15.77
N MET A 229 2.69 1.56 15.53
CA MET A 229 2.85 0.30 16.25
C MET A 229 3.11 0.48 17.75
N GLU A 230 3.79 1.56 18.13
CA GLU A 230 4.21 1.90 19.48
C GLU A 230 3.07 2.39 20.39
N LEU A 231 1.93 2.78 19.83
CA LEU A 231 0.83 3.35 20.61
C LEU A 231 0.29 2.38 21.65
N TRP A 232 -0.10 2.96 22.79
CA TRP A 232 -0.63 2.26 23.97
C TRP A 232 0.33 1.18 24.49
N ASP A 233 1.62 1.53 24.59
CA ASP A 233 2.68 0.61 25.00
C ASP A 233 2.67 -0.69 24.15
N PHE A 234 2.75 -0.49 22.84
CA PHE A 234 2.61 -1.56 21.82
C PHE A 234 1.25 -2.28 21.81
N GLY A 235 0.23 -1.77 22.51
CA GLY A 235 -1.15 -2.24 22.37
C GLY A 235 -1.67 -2.14 20.94
N HIS A 236 -1.24 -1.12 20.18
CA HIS A 236 -1.60 -1.00 18.77
C HIS A 236 -0.97 -2.13 17.94
N TRP A 237 0.34 -2.37 18.07
CA TRP A 237 1.00 -3.52 17.45
C TRP A 237 0.28 -4.83 17.77
N ASN A 238 0.01 -5.08 19.06
CA ASN A 238 -0.53 -6.34 19.55
C ASN A 238 -1.91 -6.66 18.98
N THR A 239 -2.82 -5.70 18.90
CA THR A 239 -4.19 -5.99 18.46
C THR A 239 -4.46 -5.66 16.99
N ARG A 240 -3.47 -5.13 16.25
CA ARG A 240 -3.56 -4.84 14.80
C ARG A 240 -2.63 -5.76 14.02
N MET A 241 -1.39 -5.34 13.74
CA MET A 241 -0.50 -6.08 12.83
C MET A 241 -0.07 -7.43 13.39
N LYS A 242 0.28 -7.53 14.68
CA LYS A 242 0.59 -8.83 15.29
C LYS A 242 -0.61 -9.78 15.22
N MET A 243 -1.80 -9.30 15.58
CA MET A 243 -3.05 -10.05 15.49
C MET A 243 -3.33 -10.52 14.05
N PHE A 244 -3.17 -9.65 13.06
CA PHE A 244 -3.33 -10.01 11.65
C PHE A 244 -2.34 -11.10 11.22
N MET A 245 -1.06 -10.93 11.55
CA MET A 245 -0.03 -11.94 11.30
C MET A 245 -0.37 -13.26 11.98
N ASP A 246 -0.98 -13.21 13.17
CA ASP A 246 -1.36 -14.39 13.94
C ASP A 246 -2.55 -15.15 13.35
N ARG A 247 -3.56 -14.45 12.83
CA ARG A 247 -4.80 -15.05 12.31
C ARG A 247 -4.77 -15.36 10.82
N ALA A 248 -4.25 -14.43 10.02
CA ALA A 248 -4.26 -14.51 8.56
C ALA A 248 -2.88 -14.81 7.98
N GLY A 249 -1.82 -14.44 8.70
CA GLY A 249 -0.46 -14.34 8.14
C GLY A 249 0.09 -15.63 7.55
N ALA A 250 -0.37 -16.81 7.98
CA ALA A 250 0.04 -18.07 7.37
C ALA A 250 -0.34 -18.16 5.88
N ASN A 251 -1.50 -17.61 5.50
CA ASN A 251 -2.09 -17.69 4.17
C ASN A 251 -1.83 -16.45 3.29
N MET A 252 -1.03 -15.49 3.77
CA MET A 252 -0.64 -14.30 2.99
C MET A 252 0.69 -14.51 2.29
N ASP A 253 0.83 -13.99 1.08
CA ASP A 253 2.08 -13.99 0.33
C ASP A 253 2.99 -12.82 0.73
N ALA A 254 2.41 -11.67 1.06
CA ALA A 254 3.13 -10.48 1.53
C ALA A 254 2.31 -9.68 2.56
N PHE A 255 3.00 -8.92 3.41
CA PHE A 255 2.35 -7.97 4.32
C PHE A 255 2.23 -6.60 3.69
N ALA A 256 1.00 -6.08 3.63
CA ALA A 256 0.68 -4.79 3.06
C ALA A 256 0.56 -3.69 4.12
N ILE A 257 1.23 -2.56 3.89
CA ILE A 257 1.31 -1.40 4.80
C ILE A 257 1.32 -0.13 3.95
N HIS A 258 0.54 0.88 4.35
CA HIS A 258 0.60 2.21 3.75
C HIS A 258 1.55 3.11 4.54
N LEU A 259 2.46 3.80 3.86
CA LEU A 259 3.48 4.64 4.49
C LEU A 259 3.33 6.10 4.05
N TYR A 260 2.77 6.92 4.93
CA TYR A 260 2.58 8.35 4.68
C TYR A 260 3.30 9.24 5.68
N ASP A 261 3.98 10.27 5.18
CA ASP A 261 4.29 11.46 5.98
C ASP A 261 3.03 12.35 6.05
N GLY A 262 2.54 12.67 7.24
CA GLY A 262 1.25 13.32 7.48
C GLY A 262 0.26 12.40 8.21
N ILE A 263 -1.00 12.82 8.27
CA ILE A 263 -2.12 12.00 8.79
C ILE A 263 -2.84 11.37 7.60
N ASN A 264 -3.01 10.05 7.62
CA ASN A 264 -3.78 9.35 6.59
C ASN A 264 -5.28 9.37 6.87
N VAL A 265 -5.83 8.29 7.40
CA VAL A 265 -7.25 8.22 7.79
C VAL A 265 -7.43 8.66 9.25
N THR A 266 -6.52 8.25 10.12
CA THR A 266 -6.58 8.54 11.56
C THR A 266 -5.17 8.55 12.14
N GLY A 267 -5.01 9.15 13.33
CA GLY A 267 -3.75 9.23 14.04
C GLY A 267 -3.22 10.63 14.25
N GLN A 268 -1.97 10.70 14.72
CA GLN A 268 -1.21 11.94 14.88
C GLN A 268 -0.50 12.30 13.59
N ASP A 269 -0.18 13.58 13.41
CA ASP A 269 0.69 14.05 12.34
C ASP A 269 2.08 13.42 12.51
N THR A 270 2.44 12.53 11.59
CA THR A 270 3.65 11.72 11.68
C THR A 270 4.54 11.95 10.48
N ARG A 271 5.83 12.20 10.73
CA ARG A 271 6.86 11.97 9.71
C ARG A 271 7.33 10.53 9.82
N ARG A 272 6.86 9.66 8.93
CA ARG A 272 7.23 8.25 8.87
C ARG A 272 8.56 8.03 8.17
N SER A 273 8.88 8.85 7.16
CA SER A 273 10.13 8.75 6.41
C SER A 273 11.36 8.76 7.34
N GLY A 274 12.31 7.86 7.08
CA GLY A 274 13.47 7.63 7.94
C GLY A 274 13.23 6.58 9.01
N SER A 275 13.66 6.84 10.26
CA SER A 275 13.74 5.80 11.30
C SER A 275 12.40 5.17 11.67
N ASN A 276 11.29 5.94 11.61
CA ASN A 276 9.97 5.42 11.98
C ASN A 276 9.48 4.34 11.01
N ALA A 277 9.50 4.58 9.69
CA ALA A 277 9.14 3.58 8.68
C ALA A 277 10.06 2.35 8.76
N ASN A 278 11.37 2.55 8.96
CA ASN A 278 12.29 1.43 9.14
C ASN A 278 11.95 0.58 10.37
N ALA A 279 11.62 1.21 11.50
CA ALA A 279 11.22 0.48 12.72
C ALA A 279 9.89 -0.29 12.54
N ILE A 280 8.92 0.27 11.80
CA ILE A 280 7.67 -0.41 11.45
C ILE A 280 7.96 -1.68 10.65
N LEU A 281 8.78 -1.58 9.60
CA LEU A 281 9.14 -2.72 8.75
C LEU A 281 9.96 -3.75 9.55
N ASP A 282 10.97 -3.30 10.31
CA ASP A 282 11.81 -4.18 11.14
C ASP A 282 10.99 -4.97 12.17
N LEU A 283 9.96 -4.38 12.77
CA LEU A 283 9.10 -5.07 13.73
C LEU A 283 8.30 -6.21 13.06
N VAL A 284 7.77 -5.97 11.87
CA VAL A 284 7.07 -6.99 11.08
C VAL A 284 8.03 -8.08 10.60
N GLU A 285 9.23 -7.71 10.15
CA GLU A 285 10.27 -8.68 9.77
C GLU A 285 10.67 -9.56 10.94
N THR A 286 10.92 -8.94 12.10
CA THR A 286 11.33 -9.64 13.32
C THR A 286 10.26 -10.62 13.76
N TYR A 287 9.00 -10.19 13.82
CA TYR A 287 7.91 -11.09 14.20
C TYR A 287 7.66 -12.18 13.16
N SER A 288 7.85 -11.88 11.87
CA SER A 288 7.81 -12.91 10.81
C SER A 288 8.85 -14.00 11.04
N ARG A 289 10.10 -13.61 11.37
CA ARG A 289 11.17 -14.57 11.70
C ARG A 289 10.85 -15.38 12.94
N ILE A 290 10.33 -14.76 14.00
CA ILE A 290 9.93 -15.46 15.22
C ILE A 290 8.83 -16.50 14.90
N LYS A 291 7.85 -16.13 14.07
CA LYS A 291 6.67 -16.95 13.82
C LYS A 291 6.89 -18.05 12.78
N TRP A 292 7.63 -17.77 11.71
CA TRP A 292 7.78 -18.68 10.56
C TRP A 292 9.23 -19.06 10.24
N GLY A 293 10.22 -18.58 10.99
CA GLY A 293 11.64 -18.75 10.68
C GLY A 293 12.12 -17.97 9.44
N THR A 294 11.20 -17.34 8.71
CA THR A 294 11.45 -16.57 7.49
C THR A 294 10.75 -15.21 7.52
N VAL A 295 11.23 -14.27 6.71
CA VAL A 295 10.55 -12.98 6.47
C VAL A 295 9.66 -13.16 5.26
N LYS A 296 8.37 -12.87 5.41
CA LYS A 296 7.48 -12.68 4.26
C LYS A 296 7.75 -11.29 3.66
N PRO A 297 7.69 -11.13 2.32
CA PRO A 297 7.91 -9.84 1.68
C PRO A 297 6.83 -8.82 2.06
N PHE A 298 7.09 -7.56 1.72
CA PHE A 298 6.15 -6.46 1.86
C PHE A 298 5.55 -6.05 0.52
N ALA A 299 4.28 -5.66 0.57
CA ALA A 299 3.59 -4.95 -0.49
C ALA A 299 3.25 -3.52 0.00
N ILE A 300 4.04 -2.52 -0.36
CA ILE A 300 3.77 -1.13 -0.01
C ILE A 300 2.80 -0.56 -1.05
N THR A 301 1.54 -0.92 -0.93
CA THR A 301 0.51 -0.65 -1.96
C THR A 301 0.10 0.82 -2.04
N GLU A 302 0.49 1.64 -1.05
CA GLU A 302 0.46 3.10 -1.09
C GLU A 302 1.60 3.69 -0.25
N PHE A 303 2.30 4.70 -0.78
CA PHE A 303 3.18 5.54 0.03
C PHE A 303 3.27 6.98 -0.50
N GLY A 304 3.48 7.96 0.38
CA GLY A 304 3.59 9.34 -0.04
C GLY A 304 3.57 10.34 1.10
N GLY A 305 3.09 11.55 0.80
CA GLY A 305 2.76 12.56 1.79
C GLY A 305 1.26 12.77 1.84
N ILE A 306 0.76 13.30 2.95
CA ILE A 306 -0.62 13.78 3.06
C ILE A 306 -0.56 15.19 3.59
N GLU A 307 -0.87 16.13 2.69
CA GLU A 307 -0.65 17.54 2.96
C GLU A 307 -1.78 18.14 3.80
N ALA A 308 -1.41 18.85 4.86
CA ALA A 308 -2.33 19.66 5.65
C ALA A 308 -2.20 21.16 5.31
N GLY A 309 -3.29 21.91 5.50
CA GLY A 309 -3.29 23.37 5.35
C GLY A 309 -3.48 23.90 3.92
N TYR A 310 -3.96 23.05 3.00
CA TYR A 310 -4.26 23.43 1.61
C TYR A 310 -5.73 23.17 1.27
N GLY A 311 -6.26 23.87 0.25
CA GLY A 311 -7.60 23.66 -0.30
C GLY A 311 -7.81 22.28 -0.93
N ALA A 312 -9.04 22.04 -1.38
CA ALA A 312 -9.42 20.78 -2.03
C ALA A 312 -8.85 20.68 -3.45
N GLU A 313 -8.56 21.82 -4.06
CA GLU A 313 -8.05 21.97 -5.42
C GLU A 313 -6.58 21.52 -5.53
N TYR A 314 -6.17 21.23 -6.77
CA TYR A 314 -4.78 20.99 -7.08
C TYR A 314 -3.94 22.26 -6.86
N SER A 315 -2.75 22.09 -6.29
CA SER A 315 -1.73 23.13 -6.23
C SER A 315 -0.34 22.49 -6.32
N ALA A 316 0.52 23.06 -7.16
CA ALA A 316 1.90 22.60 -7.28
C ALA A 316 2.65 22.66 -5.93
N VAL A 317 2.32 23.64 -5.07
CA VAL A 317 2.94 23.80 -3.73
C VAL A 317 2.47 22.71 -2.76
N LYS A 318 1.21 22.29 -2.87
CA LYS A 318 0.65 21.16 -2.12
C LYS A 318 1.32 19.87 -2.61
N SER A 319 1.16 19.54 -3.88
CA SER A 319 1.60 18.25 -4.45
C SER A 319 3.10 17.99 -4.35
N ILE A 320 3.95 19.03 -4.37
CA ILE A 320 5.40 18.85 -4.20
C ILE A 320 5.78 18.34 -2.80
N GLN A 321 4.92 18.53 -1.78
CA GLN A 321 5.16 17.95 -0.45
C GLN A 321 5.06 16.42 -0.49
N SER A 322 4.04 15.86 -1.16
CA SER A 322 3.96 14.42 -1.40
C SER A 322 5.17 13.88 -2.15
N VAL A 323 5.63 14.57 -3.19
CA VAL A 323 6.82 14.13 -3.98
C VAL A 323 8.06 14.05 -3.10
N LYS A 324 8.24 14.98 -2.15
CA LYS A 324 9.35 14.91 -1.18
C LYS A 324 9.27 13.66 -0.31
N SER A 325 8.09 13.37 0.23
CA SER A 325 7.85 12.18 1.07
C SER A 325 8.06 10.88 0.29
N MET A 326 7.56 10.82 -0.95
CA MET A 326 7.76 9.70 -1.87
C MET A 326 9.26 9.43 -2.08
N ASN A 327 10.07 10.47 -2.34
CA ASN A 327 11.52 10.33 -2.50
C ASN A 327 12.23 9.87 -1.23
N HIS A 328 11.80 10.32 -0.05
CA HIS A 328 12.40 9.87 1.19
C HIS A 328 12.10 8.39 1.48
N ILE A 329 10.86 7.96 1.26
CA ILE A 329 10.41 6.59 1.54
C ILE A 329 11.02 5.61 0.52
N ILE A 330 10.98 5.91 -0.78
CA ILE A 330 11.45 4.99 -1.83
C ILE A 330 12.93 4.63 -1.68
N ILE A 331 13.78 5.56 -1.22
CA ILE A 331 15.20 5.30 -0.97
C ILE A 331 15.39 4.22 0.11
N ASP A 332 14.57 4.23 1.17
CA ASP A 332 14.63 3.22 2.21
C ASP A 332 14.04 1.88 1.76
N LEU A 333 13.02 1.90 0.90
CA LEU A 333 12.46 0.68 0.30
C LEU A 333 13.45 0.01 -0.67
N ILE A 334 14.19 0.78 -1.48
CA ILE A 334 15.22 0.25 -2.39
C ILE A 334 16.35 -0.46 -1.61
N LYS A 335 16.76 0.07 -0.44
CA LYS A 335 17.74 -0.63 0.44
C LYS A 335 17.23 -1.98 0.94
N ARG A 336 15.92 -2.22 0.88
CA ARG A 336 15.25 -3.44 1.32
C ARG A 336 14.69 -4.24 0.14
N GLU A 337 15.15 -4.03 -1.08
CA GLU A 337 14.55 -4.57 -2.31
C GLU A 337 14.31 -6.09 -2.30
N HIS A 338 15.22 -6.86 -1.70
CA HIS A 338 15.07 -8.32 -1.53
C HIS A 338 13.89 -8.75 -0.64
N LYS A 339 13.22 -7.81 0.03
CA LYS A 339 12.03 -8.01 0.89
C LYS A 339 10.83 -7.19 0.41
N ILE A 340 10.95 -6.42 -0.67
CA ILE A 340 9.84 -5.66 -1.25
C ILE A 340 9.39 -6.40 -2.51
N ASP A 341 8.11 -6.77 -2.57
CA ASP A 341 7.49 -7.32 -3.78
C ASP A 341 6.97 -6.21 -4.70
N LEU A 342 6.43 -5.16 -4.09
CA LEU A 342 5.82 -4.03 -4.76
C LEU A 342 5.80 -2.79 -3.86
N ALA A 343 6.00 -1.62 -4.45
CA ALA A 343 5.83 -0.32 -3.84
C ALA A 343 5.16 0.63 -4.84
N ILE A 344 4.03 1.23 -4.46
CA ILE A 344 3.25 2.13 -5.32
C ILE A 344 3.19 3.50 -4.64
N PRO A 345 3.84 4.53 -5.21
CA PRO A 345 3.63 5.89 -4.75
C PRO A 345 2.16 6.26 -4.94
N PHE A 346 1.57 6.99 -3.99
CA PHE A 346 0.18 7.40 -4.07
C PHE A 346 0.02 8.65 -4.95
N ASN A 347 0.26 8.48 -6.23
CA ASN A 347 -0.01 9.44 -7.29
C ASN A 347 -0.95 8.76 -8.28
N CYS A 348 -2.20 9.21 -8.33
CA CYS A 348 -3.21 8.61 -9.19
C CYS A 348 -3.08 9.08 -10.65
N GLY A 349 -3.87 8.49 -11.54
CA GLY A 349 -4.14 9.02 -12.87
C GLY A 349 -4.94 10.34 -12.83
N LYS A 350 -5.91 10.50 -13.74
CA LYS A 350 -6.69 11.76 -13.83
C LYS A 350 -7.75 11.92 -12.75
N SER A 351 -8.18 10.82 -12.13
CA SER A 351 -9.17 10.81 -11.05
C SER A 351 -10.43 11.63 -11.36
N THR A 352 -10.97 11.52 -12.58
CA THR A 352 -12.10 12.39 -12.99
C THR A 352 -13.35 12.19 -12.14
N TRP A 353 -13.48 11.03 -11.50
CA TRP A 353 -14.52 10.72 -10.51
C TRP A 353 -14.53 11.68 -9.30
N HIS A 354 -13.42 12.35 -9.02
CA HIS A 354 -13.31 13.34 -7.93
C HIS A 354 -13.66 14.76 -8.40
N ILE A 355 -13.57 15.04 -9.71
CA ILE A 355 -13.74 16.39 -10.27
C ILE A 355 -15.24 16.72 -10.35
N ASN A 356 -15.64 17.79 -9.69
CA ASN A 356 -16.98 18.34 -9.67
C ASN A 356 -16.92 19.88 -9.77
N ALA A 357 -18.08 20.53 -9.91
CA ALA A 357 -18.14 21.99 -10.10
C ALA A 357 -17.52 22.81 -8.96
N GLY A 358 -17.33 22.22 -7.77
CA GLY A 358 -16.74 22.89 -6.60
C GLY A 358 -15.23 22.69 -6.43
N ASN A 359 -14.56 21.89 -7.27
CA ASN A 359 -13.11 21.63 -7.17
C ASN A 359 -12.38 21.55 -8.52
N ASN A 360 -13.02 22.00 -9.61
CA ASN A 360 -12.47 22.05 -10.97
C ASN A 360 -11.82 23.39 -11.29
#